data_AF-D8UVH4-F1
#
_entry.id   AF-D8UVH4-F1
#
_cell.length_a   1.000
_cell.length_b   1.000
_cell.length_c   1.000
_cell.angle_alpha   90.00
_cell.angle_beta   90.00
_cell.angle_gamma   90.00
#
_symmetry.space_group_name_H-M   'P 1'
#
loop_
_entity.id
_entity.type
_entity.pdbx_description
1 polymer ?
#
loop_
_entity_poly.entity_id
_entity_poly.type
_entity_poly.pdbx_seq_one_letter_code
_entity_poly.pdbx_strand_id
1 'polypeptide(L)' 'FIYASDPRVSIILLANKVGQSKAQIAAIRSSSGNKGLNVDSDTILAADVVTKLVLKMIAPDTRAMC' A
#
# COMPACT_ATOMS: atom_id res chain seq x y z
N PHE A 1 -10.02 -12.79 -11.65
CA PHE A 1 -10.84 -11.80 -10.92
C PHE A 1 -11.21 -12.26 -9.50
N ILE A 2 -10.35 -13.03 -8.81
CA ILE A 2 -10.69 -13.62 -7.49
C ILE A 2 -10.90 -12.54 -6.40
N TYR A 3 -10.25 -11.39 -6.53
CA TYR A 3 -10.29 -10.32 -5.52
C TYR A 3 -11.25 -9.16 -5.84
N ALA A 4 -11.85 -9.11 -7.03
CA ALA A 4 -12.63 -7.93 -7.44
C ALA A 4 -13.97 -7.79 -6.70
N SER A 5 -14.41 -8.83 -6.03
CA SER A 5 -15.63 -8.83 -5.20
C SER A 5 -15.34 -8.71 -3.70
N ASP A 6 -14.07 -8.69 -3.28
CA ASP A 6 -13.73 -8.50 -1.86
C ASP A 6 -13.88 -7.02 -1.50
N PRO A 7 -14.77 -6.65 -0.56
CA PRO A 7 -14.99 -5.24 -0.20
C PRO A 7 -13.77 -4.56 0.42
N ARG A 8 -12.74 -5.32 0.82
CA ARG A 8 -11.47 -4.80 1.35
C ARG A 8 -10.49 -4.45 0.23
N VAL A 9 -10.78 -4.81 -1.02
CA VAL A 9 -9.91 -4.59 -2.17
C VAL A 9 -10.52 -3.51 -3.06
N SER A 10 -9.76 -2.44 -3.29
CA SER A 10 -10.12 -1.40 -4.27
C SER A 10 -9.16 -1.47 -5.46
N ILE A 11 -9.70 -1.53 -6.67
CA ILE A 11 -8.93 -1.52 -7.92
C ILE A 11 -9.13 -0.17 -8.59
N ILE A 12 -8.06 0.60 -8.71
CA ILE A 12 -8.08 1.93 -9.33
C ILE A 12 -7.52 1.81 -10.74
N LEU A 13 -8.38 1.94 -11.75
CA LEU A 13 -7.96 2.01 -13.14
C LEU A 13 -7.69 3.46 -13.53
N LEU A 14 -6.50 3.73 -14.08
CA LEU A 14 -6.13 5.05 -14.56
C LEU A 14 -6.35 5.13 -16.07
N ALA A 15 -6.89 6.26 -16.53
CA ALA A 15 -7.29 6.46 -17.92
C ALA A 15 -6.14 6.31 -18.93
N ASN A 16 -4.89 6.52 -18.48
CA ASN A 16 -3.69 6.45 -19.30
C ASN A 16 -2.57 5.72 -18.54
N LYS A 17 -1.53 5.27 -19.27
CA LYS A 17 -0.28 4.79 -18.66
C LYS A 17 0.47 5.98 -18.05
N VAL A 18 0.39 6.15 -16.73
CA VAL A 18 0.95 7.32 -16.03
C VAL A 18 2.32 7.10 -15.35
N GLY A 19 2.84 5.86 -15.38
CA GLY A 19 4.08 5.50 -14.68
C GLY A 19 3.91 5.29 -13.16
N GLN A 20 4.91 4.68 -12.53
CA GLN A 20 4.82 4.19 -11.14
C GLN A 20 4.51 5.29 -10.12
N SER A 21 5.27 6.40 -10.12
CA SER A 21 5.09 7.47 -9.13
C SER A 21 3.68 8.08 -9.19
N LYS A 22 3.13 8.30 -10.38
CA LYS A 22 1.77 8.85 -10.53
C LYS A 22 0.69 7.85 -10.14
N ALA A 23 0.91 6.56 -10.46
CA ALA A 23 0.00 5.49 -10.04
C ALA A 23 -0.04 5.36 -8.51
N GLN A 24 1.11 5.41 -7.85
CA GLN A 24 1.23 5.38 -6.39
C GLN A 24 0.56 6.60 -5.74
N ILE A 25 0.75 7.81 -6.29
CA ILE A 25 0.07 9.01 -5.79
C ILE A 25 -1.46 8.87 -5.88
N ALA A 26 -1.97 8.32 -6.99
CA ALA A 26 -3.41 8.09 -7.15
C ALA A 26 -3.94 7.07 -6.11
N ALA A 27 -3.20 5.99 -5.86
CA ALA A 27 -3.55 5.00 -4.85
C ALA A 27 -3.54 5.59 -3.42
N ILE A 28 -2.53 6.37 -3.07
CA ILE A 28 -2.44 7.05 -1.76
C ILE A 28 -3.64 7.97 -1.55
N ARG A 29 -3.99 8.78 -2.56
CA ARG A 29 -5.13 9.72 -2.47
C ARG A 29 -6.49 9.02 -2.35
N SER A 30 -6.60 7.79 -2.81
CA SER A 30 -7.79 6.95 -2.67
C SER A 30 -7.82 6.16 -1.35
N SER A 31 -6.73 6.12 -0.60
CA SER A 31 -6.65 5.42 0.67
C SER A 31 -7.18 6.27 1.82
N SER A 32 -7.83 5.62 2.79
CA SER A 32 -8.38 6.27 3.99
C SER A 32 -7.65 5.89 5.28
N GLY A 33 -6.60 5.05 5.21
CA GLY A 33 -5.87 4.58 6.38
C GLY A 33 -4.83 5.56 6.90
N ASN A 34 -4.63 5.60 8.22
CA ASN A 34 -3.62 6.46 8.87
C ASN A 34 -2.16 6.08 8.53
N LYS A 35 -1.93 4.82 8.13
CA LYS A 35 -0.62 4.29 7.71
C LYS A 35 -0.82 3.54 6.39
N GLY A 36 0.11 3.71 5.46
CA GLY A 36 0.13 3.01 4.18
C GLY A 36 1.36 2.11 4.07
N LEU A 37 1.18 0.94 3.50
CA LEU A 37 2.27 0.04 3.10
C LEU A 37 2.19 -0.11 1.57
N ASN A 38 3.20 0.40 0.87
CA ASN A 38 3.34 0.16 -0.56
C ASN A 38 4.04 -1.18 -0.78
N VAL A 39 3.49 -2.02 -1.66
CA VAL A 39 3.99 -3.37 -1.96
C VAL A 39 3.96 -3.56 -3.47
N ASP A 40 5.04 -4.07 -4.05
CA ASP A 40 5.09 -4.38 -5.48
C ASP A 40 4.27 -5.63 -5.81
N SER A 41 3.79 -5.73 -7.06
CA SER A 41 2.82 -6.75 -7.47
C SER A 41 3.34 -8.19 -7.45
N ASP A 42 4.66 -8.38 -7.42
CA ASP A 42 5.37 -9.66 -7.38
C ASP A 42 5.92 -10.00 -5.99
N THR A 43 5.54 -9.24 -4.96
CA THR A 43 6.01 -9.44 -3.59
C THR A 43 5.04 -10.31 -2.79
N ILE A 44 5.56 -11.35 -2.13
CA ILE A 44 4.85 -12.14 -1.12
C ILE A 44 5.30 -11.69 0.27
N LEU A 45 4.36 -11.28 1.11
CA LEU A 45 4.63 -10.86 2.48
C LEU A 45 4.69 -12.07 3.43
N ALA A 46 5.71 -12.11 4.29
CA ALA A 46 5.72 -13.01 5.43
C ALA A 46 4.59 -12.64 6.40
N ALA A 47 4.00 -13.64 7.08
CA ALA A 47 2.79 -13.46 7.88
C ALA A 47 2.92 -12.39 8.99
N ASP A 48 4.12 -12.17 9.52
CA ASP A 48 4.37 -11.26 10.65
C ASP A 48 4.93 -9.88 10.26
N VAL A 49 5.17 -9.63 8.96
CA VAL A 49 5.87 -8.42 8.51
C VAL A 49 5.05 -7.15 8.78
N VAL A 50 3.73 -7.21 8.61
CA VAL A 50 2.84 -6.06 8.83
C VAL A 50 2.86 -5.68 10.31
N THR A 51 2.75 -6.66 11.22
CA THR A 51 2.81 -6.44 12.67
C THR A 51 4.15 -5.83 13.07
N LYS A 52 5.26 -6.39 12.60
CA LYS A 52 6.60 -5.86 12.86
C LYS A 52 6.76 -4.42 12.38
N LEU A 53 6.25 -4.12 11.19
CA LEU A 53 6.34 -2.78 10.61
C LEU A 53 5.51 -1.77 11.41
N VAL A 54 4.27 -2.12 11.77
CA VAL A 54 3.40 -1.25 12.57
C VAL A 54 4.03 -0.95 13.93
N LEU A 55 4.57 -1.96 14.62
CA LEU A 55 5.27 -1.78 15.90
C LEU A 55 6.46 -0.83 15.76
N LYS A 56 7.25 -0.97 14.69
CA LYS A 56 8.35 -0.05 14.42
C LYS A 56 7.83 1.37 14.19
N MET A 57 6.83 1.55 13.33
CA MET A 57 6.23 2.87 13.04
C MET A 57 5.49 3.54 14.23
N ILE A 58 5.27 2.84 15.34
CA ILE A 58 4.74 3.42 16.59
C ILE A 58 5.89 3.94 17.47
N ALA A 59 7.09 3.38 17.34
CA ALA A 59 8.27 3.85 18.05
C ALA A 59 8.65 5.28 17.56
N PRO A 60 9.06 6.17 18.49
CA PRO A 60 9.27 7.59 18.20
C PRO A 60 10.39 7.89 17.18
N ASP A 61 11.30 6.96 16.93
CA ASP A 61 12.46 7.14 16.04
C ASP A 61 12.26 6.67 14.59
N THR A 62 11.04 6.29 14.20
CA THR A 62 10.84 5.73 12.86
C THR A 62 10.71 6.82 11.80
N ARG A 63 11.85 7.19 11.23
CA ARG A 63 11.92 7.98 9.99
C ARG A 63 11.40 7.14 8.82
N ALA A 64 10.55 7.74 7.98
CA ALA A 64 10.24 7.17 6.67
C ALA A 64 11.53 7.11 5.86
N MET A 65 11.97 5.90 5.50
CA MET A 65 13.04 5.71 4.53
C MET A 65 12.39 5.80 3.16
N CYS A 66 12.61 6.93 2.48
CA CYS A 66 12.27 7.12 1.07
C CYS A 66 13.10 6.18 0.20
#